data_AF-A0A7S1RA30-F1
#
_entry.id   AF-A0A7S1RA30-F1
#
_cell.length_a   1.000
_cell.length_b   1.000
_cell.length_c   1.000
_cell.angle_alpha   90.00
_cell.angle_beta   90.00
_cell.angle_gamma   90.00
#
_symmetry.space_group_name_H-M   'P 1'
#
loop_
_entity.id
_entity.type
_entity.pdbx_description
1 polymer ?
#
loop_
_entity_poly.entity_id
_entity_poly.type
_entity_poly.pdbx_seq_one_letter_code
_entity_poly.pdbx_strand_id
1 'polypeptide(L)'
;MASSGQFAELYNQMPGPPSDYPPMEERPYPERFTNDIFRDSLPELEFRLEEACIRGDIQEIHDLINEGADKNAPLDKDLRTPLMIACSCGWFNLVKWLIEMEGVDMDGPISRCGFRAIDYAGKEQYRWPNEDMEIADYMKTLGSNYTWWGACYSGDLKRIDEYLQNGQDINEINPVLMNYNAIDCAVAGGNGKAAQFLVARGALIQIRNCHVPVWDEMLWSIGRGDAYMYKEWGIEEGGFFKI
;
A
#
# COMPACT_ATOMS: atom_id res chain seq x y z
N MET A 1 -1.39 0.81 -46.60
CA MET A 1 -2.22 1.24 -45.45
C MET A 1 -3.14 0.09 -45.11
N ALA A 2 -2.87 -0.64 -44.03
CA ALA A 2 -3.81 -1.64 -43.54
C ALA A 2 -5.11 -0.92 -43.16
N SER A 3 -6.26 -1.42 -43.62
CA SER A 3 -7.55 -0.83 -43.29
C SER A 3 -7.81 -0.99 -41.79
N SER A 4 -8.49 -0.04 -41.17
CA SER A 4 -8.88 -0.08 -39.76
C SER A 4 -9.61 -1.38 -39.36
N GLY A 5 -10.22 -2.08 -40.31
CA GLY A 5 -10.86 -3.39 -40.10
C GLY A 5 -9.86 -4.53 -39.81
N GLN A 6 -8.68 -4.53 -40.44
CA GLN A 6 -7.67 -5.60 -40.20
C GLN A 6 -7.10 -5.55 -38.79
N PHE A 7 -6.99 -4.36 -38.19
CA PHE A 7 -6.54 -4.20 -36.81
C PHE A 7 -7.61 -4.64 -35.80
N ALA A 8 -8.89 -4.38 -36.08
CA ALA A 8 -10.01 -4.81 -35.25
C ALA A 8 -10.20 -6.34 -35.27
N GLU A 9 -10.02 -6.98 -36.43
CA GLU A 9 -10.04 -8.43 -36.56
C GLU A 9 -8.87 -9.08 -35.82
N LEU A 10 -7.66 -8.51 -35.90
CA LEU A 10 -6.51 -8.98 -35.12
C LEU A 10 -6.75 -8.85 -33.61
N TYR A 11 -7.28 -7.71 -33.15
CA TYR A 11 -7.55 -7.46 -31.74
C TYR A 11 -8.56 -8.47 -31.16
N ASN A 12 -9.60 -8.83 -31.92
CA ASN A 12 -10.58 -9.84 -31.50
C ASN A 12 -10.04 -11.29 -31.53
N GLN A 13 -8.94 -11.54 -32.25
CA GLN A 13 -8.26 -12.85 -32.30
C GLN A 13 -7.14 -12.97 -31.27
N MET A 14 -6.71 -11.86 -30.67
CA MET A 14 -5.78 -11.93 -29.54
C MET A 14 -6.48 -12.59 -28.36
N PRO A 15 -5.85 -13.56 -27.67
CA PRO A 15 -6.37 -14.01 -26.40
C PRO A 15 -6.54 -12.77 -25.51
N GLY A 16 -7.70 -12.65 -24.86
CA GLY A 16 -7.86 -11.64 -23.83
C GLY A 16 -6.74 -11.76 -22.80
N PRO A 17 -6.42 -10.69 -22.05
CA PRO A 17 -5.44 -10.80 -20.98
C PRO A 17 -5.82 -12.03 -20.12
N PRO A 18 -4.86 -12.91 -19.79
CA PRO A 18 -5.16 -14.06 -18.97
C PRO A 18 -5.90 -13.57 -17.72
N SER A 19 -7.07 -14.15 -17.49
CA SER A 19 -7.82 -13.87 -16.26
C SER A 19 -6.97 -14.41 -15.12
N ASP A 20 -6.49 -13.53 -14.24
CA ASP A 20 -5.80 -13.93 -13.01
C ASP A 20 -6.73 -14.73 -12.07
N TYR A 21 -8.04 -14.72 -12.35
CA TYR A 21 -9.00 -15.58 -11.67
C TYR A 21 -8.95 -17.01 -12.19
N PRO A 22 -8.81 -18.00 -11.28
CA PRO A 22 -8.91 -19.41 -11.65
C PRO A 22 -10.34 -19.76 -12.09
N PRO A 23 -10.53 -20.90 -12.78
CA PRO A 23 -11.84 -21.47 -13.07
C PRO A 23 -12.73 -21.53 -11.82
N MET A 24 -14.05 -21.46 -12.03
CA MET A 24 -15.02 -21.40 -10.93
C MET A 24 -14.89 -22.58 -9.96
N GLU A 25 -14.52 -23.73 -10.50
CA GLU A 25 -14.39 -25.01 -9.79
C GLU A 25 -13.16 -25.07 -8.86
N GLU A 26 -12.17 -24.20 -9.09
CA GLU A 26 -10.93 -24.14 -8.31
C GLU A 26 -10.98 -23.08 -7.19
N ARG A 27 -12.06 -22.30 -7.13
CA ARG A 27 -12.21 -21.20 -6.15
C ARG A 27 -12.70 -21.75 -4.80
N PRO A 28 -12.10 -21.32 -3.68
CA PRO A 28 -12.63 -21.65 -2.35
C PRO A 28 -14.07 -21.17 -2.13
N TYR A 29 -14.39 -19.98 -2.66
CA TYR A 29 -15.70 -19.32 -2.54
C TYR A 29 -16.19 -18.84 -3.93
N PRO A 30 -16.79 -19.73 -4.74
CA PRO A 30 -17.17 -19.44 -6.13
C PRO A 30 -18.14 -18.26 -6.31
N GLU A 31 -18.97 -18.00 -5.31
CA GLU A 31 -19.95 -16.90 -5.28
C GLU A 31 -19.32 -15.51 -5.16
N ARG A 32 -18.04 -15.42 -4.76
CA ARG A 32 -17.31 -14.17 -4.62
C ARG A 32 -16.56 -13.84 -5.90
N PHE A 33 -16.77 -12.61 -6.40
CA PHE A 33 -16.13 -12.14 -7.64
C PHE A 33 -15.90 -10.63 -7.60
N THR A 34 -15.00 -10.19 -6.71
CA THR A 34 -14.72 -8.76 -6.46
C THR A 34 -13.66 -8.15 -7.38
N ASN A 35 -13.13 -8.92 -8.35
CA ASN A 35 -11.91 -8.62 -9.12
C ASN A 35 -10.63 -8.54 -8.25
N ASP A 36 -10.68 -9.08 -7.03
CA ASP A 36 -9.56 -9.33 -6.14
C ASP A 36 -9.57 -10.80 -5.68
N ILE A 37 -8.71 -11.62 -6.29
CA ILE A 37 -8.61 -13.06 -5.97
C ILE A 37 -8.17 -13.30 -4.52
N PHE A 38 -7.30 -12.44 -3.99
CA PHE A 38 -6.78 -12.58 -2.64
C PHE A 38 -7.93 -12.40 -1.66
N ARG A 39 -8.67 -11.29 -1.82
CA ARG A 39 -9.87 -10.97 -1.06
C ARG A 39 -10.92 -12.08 -1.15
N ASP A 40 -11.23 -12.55 -2.35
CA ASP A 40 -12.26 -13.56 -2.56
C ASP A 40 -11.90 -14.91 -1.92
N SER A 41 -10.60 -15.19 -1.74
CA SER A 41 -10.08 -16.42 -1.13
C SER A 41 -9.98 -16.36 0.40
N LEU A 42 -10.19 -15.20 1.03
CA LEU A 42 -10.13 -15.03 2.48
C LEU A 42 -11.23 -15.83 3.20
N PRO A 43 -11.02 -16.25 4.45
CA PRO A 43 -12.11 -16.81 5.25
C PRO A 43 -13.26 -15.79 5.42
N GLU A 44 -14.44 -16.28 5.76
CA GLU A 44 -15.67 -15.48 5.86
C GLU A 44 -15.54 -14.28 6.80
N LEU A 45 -14.86 -14.44 7.95
CA LEU A 45 -14.71 -13.37 8.92
C LEU A 45 -13.85 -12.22 8.37
N GLU A 46 -12.69 -12.52 7.79
CA GLU A 46 -11.80 -11.53 7.18
C GLU A 46 -12.42 -10.87 5.95
N PHE A 47 -13.13 -11.66 5.12
CA PHE A 47 -13.84 -11.13 3.95
C PHE A 47 -14.86 -10.05 4.35
N ARG A 48 -15.65 -10.31 5.40
CA ARG A 48 -16.62 -9.36 5.97
C ARG A 48 -15.95 -8.22 6.71
N LEU A 49 -14.84 -8.48 7.39
CA LEU A 49 -14.08 -7.49 8.16
C LEU A 49 -13.57 -6.36 7.26
N GLU A 50 -13.09 -6.69 6.06
CA GLU A 50 -12.69 -5.70 5.06
C GLU A 50 -13.82 -4.75 4.69
N GLU A 51 -15.01 -5.29 4.41
CA GLU A 51 -16.15 -4.48 3.97
C GLU A 51 -16.62 -3.55 5.10
N ALA A 52 -16.62 -4.06 6.34
CA ALA A 52 -16.92 -3.28 7.52
C ALA A 52 -15.88 -2.16 7.74
N CYS A 53 -14.60 -2.43 7.50
CA CYS A 53 -13.53 -1.42 7.55
C CYS A 53 -13.69 -0.35 6.48
N ILE A 54 -14.07 -0.70 5.24
CA ILE A 54 -14.37 0.26 4.17
C ILE A 54 -15.55 1.15 4.56
N ARG A 55 -16.61 0.57 5.14
CA ARG A 55 -17.78 1.32 5.62
C ARG A 55 -17.53 2.14 6.88
N GLY A 56 -16.45 1.86 7.62
CA GLY A 56 -16.18 2.48 8.92
C GLY A 56 -17.14 2.03 10.03
N ASP A 57 -17.74 0.84 9.90
CA ASP A 57 -18.75 0.32 10.83
C ASP A 57 -18.09 -0.31 12.06
N ILE A 58 -17.83 0.51 13.09
CA ILE A 58 -17.16 0.08 14.32
C ILE A 58 -17.91 -1.07 15.01
N GLN A 59 -19.25 -1.08 14.97
CA GLN A 59 -20.03 -2.10 15.66
C GLN A 59 -19.87 -3.46 14.98
N GLU A 60 -19.96 -3.50 13.65
CA GLU A 60 -19.75 -4.74 12.91
C GLU A 60 -18.31 -5.24 13.03
N ILE A 61 -17.32 -4.35 12.99
CA ILE A 61 -15.91 -4.71 13.20
C ILE A 61 -15.71 -5.32 14.59
N HIS A 62 -16.29 -4.72 15.63
CA HIS A 62 -16.24 -5.26 16.99
C HIS A 62 -16.83 -6.67 17.08
N ASP A 63 -17.99 -6.89 16.46
CA ASP A 63 -18.67 -8.18 16.51
C ASP A 63 -17.86 -9.26 15.77
N LEU A 64 -17.29 -8.93 14.60
CA LEU A 64 -16.41 -9.84 13.83
C LEU A 64 -15.13 -10.20 14.60
N ILE A 65 -14.49 -9.24 15.26
CA ILE A 65 -13.29 -9.48 16.07
C ILE A 65 -13.63 -10.40 17.26
N ASN A 66 -14.80 -10.23 17.89
CA ASN A 66 -15.26 -11.12 18.96
C ASN A 66 -15.62 -12.53 18.47
N GLU A 67 -16.05 -12.66 17.22
CA GLU A 67 -16.24 -13.96 16.56
C GLU A 67 -14.91 -14.66 16.20
N GLY A 68 -13.78 -13.95 16.33
CA GLY A 68 -12.43 -14.48 16.15
C GLY A 68 -11.71 -14.00 14.89
N ALA A 69 -12.22 -12.97 14.21
CA ALA A 69 -11.53 -12.36 13.08
C ALA A 69 -10.17 -11.79 13.54
N ASP A 70 -9.12 -12.01 12.75
CA ASP A 70 -7.82 -11.43 13.06
C ASP A 70 -7.79 -9.93 12.72
N LYS A 71 -7.67 -9.11 13.76
CA LYS A 71 -7.58 -7.64 13.69
C LYS A 71 -6.32 -7.11 13.01
N ASN A 72 -5.33 -7.95 12.72
CA ASN A 72 -4.12 -7.60 11.97
C ASN A 72 -4.01 -8.32 10.62
N ALA A 73 -5.07 -9.04 10.19
CA ALA A 73 -5.05 -9.79 8.94
C ALA A 73 -4.86 -8.89 7.71
N PRO A 74 -4.15 -9.35 6.67
CA PRO A 74 -4.22 -8.75 5.35
C PRO A 74 -5.60 -9.00 4.73
N LEU A 75 -6.28 -7.94 4.30
CA LEU A 75 -7.71 -8.01 3.92
C LEU A 75 -8.00 -7.86 2.43
N ASP A 76 -7.00 -7.48 1.63
CA ASP A 76 -7.15 -7.26 0.20
C ASP A 76 -5.85 -7.59 -0.57
N LYS A 77 -5.89 -7.46 -1.91
CA LYS A 77 -4.71 -7.66 -2.76
C LYS A 77 -3.55 -6.74 -2.42
N ASP A 78 -3.80 -5.58 -1.81
CA ASP A 78 -2.74 -4.69 -1.38
C ASP A 78 -2.19 -5.10 -0.01
N LEU A 79 -2.68 -6.20 0.57
CA LEU A 79 -2.33 -6.72 1.88
C LEU A 79 -2.51 -5.68 2.98
N ARG A 80 -3.53 -4.82 2.84
CA ARG A 80 -3.85 -3.81 3.83
C ARG A 80 -4.48 -4.45 5.05
N THR A 81 -4.01 -4.07 6.24
CA THR A 81 -4.64 -4.43 7.51
C THR A 81 -5.89 -3.59 7.78
N PRO A 82 -6.77 -3.97 8.74
CA PRO A 82 -7.90 -3.14 9.16
C PRO A 82 -7.50 -1.68 9.44
N LEU A 83 -6.38 -1.48 10.15
CA LEU A 83 -5.89 -0.15 10.50
C LEU A 83 -5.41 0.64 9.27
N MET A 84 -4.79 -0.03 8.28
CA MET A 84 -4.40 0.62 7.02
C MET A 84 -5.62 1.07 6.22
N ILE A 85 -6.67 0.24 6.14
CA ILE A 85 -7.92 0.60 5.47
C ILE A 85 -8.57 1.80 6.18
N ALA A 86 -8.65 1.77 7.51
CA ALA A 86 -9.21 2.87 8.29
C ALA A 86 -8.46 4.20 8.06
N CYS A 87 -7.12 4.16 8.02
CA CYS A 87 -6.29 5.33 7.70
C CYS A 87 -6.50 5.81 6.26
N SER A 88 -6.56 4.89 5.30
CA SER A 88 -6.78 5.18 3.88
C SER A 88 -8.16 5.74 3.56
N CYS A 89 -9.17 5.46 4.39
CA CYS A 89 -10.53 5.97 4.23
C CYS A 89 -10.81 7.21 5.10
N GLY A 90 -9.89 7.59 5.99
CA GLY A 90 -10.07 8.74 6.88
C GLY A 90 -11.06 8.51 8.03
N TRP A 91 -11.26 7.24 8.43
CA TRP A 91 -12.22 6.90 9.49
C TRP A 91 -11.64 7.20 10.88
N PHE A 92 -11.61 8.47 11.29
CA PHE A 92 -10.98 8.92 12.56
C PHE A 92 -11.41 8.11 13.79
N ASN A 93 -12.72 7.91 13.97
CA ASN A 93 -13.26 7.19 15.11
C ASN A 93 -12.83 5.70 15.09
N LEU A 94 -12.78 5.10 13.90
CA LEU A 94 -12.34 3.72 13.74
C LEU A 94 -10.82 3.60 13.99
N VAL A 95 -10.01 4.52 13.47
CA VAL A 95 -8.56 4.57 13.73
C VAL A 95 -8.29 4.68 15.23
N LYS A 96 -8.98 5.58 15.92
CA LYS A 96 -8.87 5.73 17.38
C LYS A 96 -9.17 4.42 18.10
N TRP A 97 -10.32 3.85 17.76
CA TRP A 97 -10.85 2.66 18.41
C TRP A 97 -9.96 1.42 18.17
N LEU A 98 -9.44 1.25 16.96
CA LEU A 98 -8.49 0.17 16.64
C LEU A 98 -7.18 0.34 17.41
N ILE A 99 -6.62 1.55 17.45
CA ILE A 99 -5.35 1.81 18.16
C ILE A 99 -5.49 1.62 19.68
N GLU A 100 -6.64 1.95 20.26
CA GLU A 100 -6.93 1.74 21.68
C GLU A 100 -7.16 0.26 22.03
N MET A 101 -7.40 -0.59 21.03
CA MET A 101 -7.60 -2.03 21.23
C MET A 101 -6.28 -2.75 21.50
N GLU A 102 -6.25 -3.53 22.58
CA GLU A 102 -5.07 -4.34 22.94
C GLU A 102 -4.71 -5.32 21.81
N GLY A 103 -3.43 -5.38 21.44
CA GLY A 103 -2.89 -6.33 20.45
C GLY A 103 -3.09 -5.94 18.98
N VAL A 104 -3.64 -4.76 18.69
CA VAL A 104 -3.55 -4.19 17.33
C VAL A 104 -2.12 -3.73 17.11
N ASP A 105 -1.53 -4.17 16.00
CA ASP A 105 -0.20 -3.75 15.59
C ASP A 105 -0.30 -2.47 14.76
N MET A 106 0.18 -1.36 15.33
CA MET A 106 0.13 -0.04 14.70
C MET A 106 1.08 0.07 13.50
N ASP A 107 2.24 -0.58 13.60
CA ASP A 107 3.25 -0.55 12.55
C ASP A 107 3.15 -1.75 11.61
N GLY A 108 2.59 -2.87 12.08
CA GLY A 108 2.01 -3.97 11.31
C GLY A 108 2.91 -4.65 10.28
N PRO A 109 2.41 -5.69 9.60
CA PRO A 109 3.01 -6.11 8.34
C PRO A 109 2.88 -4.99 7.32
N ILE A 110 3.89 -4.83 6.46
CA ILE A 110 3.87 -3.82 5.41
C ILE A 110 2.92 -4.27 4.29
N SER A 111 2.12 -3.34 3.76
CA SER A 111 1.25 -3.62 2.62
C SER A 111 2.07 -4.01 1.39
N ARG A 112 1.42 -4.59 0.37
CA ARG A 112 2.00 -4.77 -0.97
C ARG A 112 2.48 -3.45 -1.58
N CYS A 113 1.99 -2.32 -1.07
CA CYS A 113 2.44 -0.99 -1.42
C CYS A 113 3.65 -0.47 -0.61
N GLY A 114 4.30 -1.31 0.20
CA GLY A 114 5.45 -0.86 0.98
C GLY A 114 5.05 0.14 2.08
N PHE A 115 3.75 0.20 2.42
CA PHE A 115 3.18 1.19 3.31
C PHE A 115 2.72 0.56 4.62
N ARG A 116 2.92 1.31 5.70
CA ARG A 116 2.28 1.12 7.00
C ARG A 116 1.01 1.96 7.09
N ALA A 117 0.23 1.76 8.16
CA ALA A 117 -0.99 2.53 8.38
C ALA A 117 -0.74 4.05 8.41
N ILE A 118 0.34 4.50 9.06
CA ILE A 118 0.74 5.91 9.07
C ILE A 118 1.02 6.46 7.67
N ASP A 119 1.59 5.67 6.77
CA ASP A 119 1.91 6.12 5.41
C ASP A 119 0.64 6.37 4.59
N TYR A 120 -0.39 5.52 4.73
CA TYR A 120 -1.71 5.77 4.16
C TYR A 120 -2.33 7.04 4.74
N ALA A 121 -2.25 7.24 6.07
CA ALA A 121 -2.74 8.45 6.71
C ALA A 121 -2.04 9.72 6.17
N GLY A 122 -0.72 9.68 6.02
CA GLY A 122 0.09 10.81 5.52
C GLY A 122 -0.06 11.04 4.02
N LYS A 123 -0.34 10.00 3.24
CA LYS A 123 -0.65 10.10 1.82
C LYS A 123 -1.99 10.80 1.59
N GLU A 124 -3.03 10.39 2.30
CA GLU A 124 -4.38 10.92 2.10
C GLU A 124 -4.62 12.25 2.85
N GLN A 125 -3.80 12.56 3.86
CA GLN A 125 -3.79 13.85 4.59
C GLN A 125 -5.14 14.21 5.25
N TYR A 126 -5.89 13.20 5.69
CA TYR A 126 -7.15 13.41 6.40
C TYR A 126 -6.93 14.06 7.79
N ARG A 127 -7.80 15.03 8.12
CA ARG A 127 -7.75 15.80 9.37
C ARG A 127 -8.92 15.52 10.28
N TRP A 128 -8.62 15.34 11.57
CA TRP A 128 -9.61 15.12 12.62
C TRP A 128 -10.65 16.24 12.66
N PRO A 129 -11.94 15.89 12.81
CA PRO A 129 -12.96 16.89 12.99
C PRO A 129 -12.71 17.64 14.31
N ASN A 130 -12.75 18.97 14.26
CA ASN A 130 -12.64 19.90 15.40
C ASN A 130 -11.26 20.05 16.07
N GLU A 131 -10.28 19.20 15.77
CA GLU A 131 -8.94 19.27 16.40
C GLU A 131 -7.85 19.76 15.44
N ASP A 132 -8.16 19.94 14.14
CA ASP A 132 -7.24 20.35 13.06
C ASP A 132 -5.89 19.60 13.07
N MET A 133 -5.92 18.36 13.56
CA MET A 133 -4.78 17.43 13.61
C MET A 133 -4.91 16.42 12.47
N GLU A 134 -3.81 16.04 11.84
CA GLU A 134 -3.81 14.97 10.82
C GLU A 134 -3.79 13.59 11.50
N ILE A 135 -4.39 12.57 10.85
CA ILE A 135 -4.34 11.18 11.39
C ILE A 135 -2.89 10.74 11.58
N ALA A 136 -2.03 11.06 10.61
CA ALA A 136 -0.62 10.69 10.70
C ALA A 136 0.09 11.39 11.87
N ASP A 137 -0.22 12.66 12.14
CA ASP A 137 0.35 13.38 13.29
C ASP A 137 -0.08 12.76 14.62
N TYR A 138 -1.36 12.35 14.74
CA TYR A 138 -1.83 11.59 15.89
C TYR A 138 -1.01 10.30 16.07
N MET A 139 -0.82 9.52 15.01
CA MET A 139 -0.02 8.28 15.06
C MET A 139 1.45 8.55 15.42
N LYS A 140 2.04 9.68 14.98
CA LYS A 140 3.38 10.10 15.42
C LYS A 140 3.45 10.37 16.92
N THR A 141 2.40 10.95 17.52
CA THR A 141 2.37 11.14 18.98
C THR A 141 2.41 9.83 19.76
N LEU A 142 1.97 8.74 19.14
CA LEU A 142 1.98 7.39 19.70
C LEU A 142 3.25 6.61 19.38
N GLY A 143 4.18 7.20 18.62
CA GLY A 143 5.49 6.63 18.31
C GLY A 143 5.63 5.97 16.94
N SER A 144 4.56 5.88 16.14
CA SER A 144 4.66 5.39 14.76
C SER A 144 5.37 6.42 13.88
N ASN A 145 6.10 5.95 12.87
CA ASN A 145 6.88 6.80 11.97
C ASN A 145 6.73 6.34 10.53
N TYR A 146 6.83 7.31 9.62
CA TYR A 146 6.76 7.00 8.20
C TYR A 146 7.88 6.07 7.76
N THR A 147 7.52 5.18 6.84
CA THR A 147 8.48 4.47 6.01
C THR A 147 9.19 5.43 5.05
N TRP A 148 10.24 4.97 4.37
CA TRP A 148 10.91 5.77 3.34
C TRP A 148 9.93 6.29 2.28
N TRP A 149 9.07 5.42 1.75
CA TRP A 149 8.10 5.79 0.73
C TRP A 149 6.98 6.67 1.27
N GLY A 150 6.49 6.39 2.47
CA GLY A 150 5.47 7.22 3.13
C GLY A 150 5.99 8.61 3.47
N ALA A 151 7.25 8.74 3.85
CA ALA A 151 7.88 10.04 4.10
C ALA A 151 7.96 10.86 2.79
N CYS A 152 8.31 10.23 1.68
CA CYS A 152 8.29 10.86 0.37
C CYS A 152 6.87 11.28 -0.05
N TYR A 153 5.89 10.39 0.11
CA TYR A 153 4.50 10.65 -0.26
C TYR A 153 3.84 11.74 0.58
N SER A 154 4.07 11.75 1.89
CA SER A 154 3.54 12.75 2.84
C SER A 154 4.32 14.07 2.81
N GLY A 155 5.55 14.06 2.27
CA GLY A 155 6.41 15.23 2.22
C GLY A 155 7.12 15.55 3.54
N ASP A 156 7.31 14.56 4.42
CA ASP A 156 8.05 14.74 5.68
C ASP A 156 9.56 14.88 5.43
N LEU A 157 10.00 16.13 5.16
CA LEU A 157 11.38 16.44 4.83
C LEU A 157 12.38 16.00 5.90
N LYS A 158 11.98 16.00 7.18
CA LYS A 158 12.87 15.61 8.28
C LYS A 158 13.12 14.12 8.22
N ARG A 159 12.06 13.32 8.05
CA ARG A 159 12.16 11.88 7.93
C ARG A 159 12.90 11.46 6.67
N ILE A 160 12.66 12.15 5.54
CA ILE A 160 13.44 11.94 4.30
C ILE A 160 14.93 12.20 4.55
N ASP A 161 15.28 13.31 5.19
CA ASP A 161 16.69 13.64 5.46
C ASP A 161 17.37 12.61 6.37
N GLU A 162 16.67 12.12 7.39
CA GLU A 162 17.15 11.07 8.28
C GLU A 162 17.52 9.79 7.53
N TYR A 163 16.62 9.30 6.66
CA TYR A 163 16.89 8.13 5.81
C TYR A 163 18.15 8.34 4.95
N LEU A 164 18.28 9.51 4.32
CA LEU A 164 19.43 9.83 3.46
C LEU A 164 20.75 9.93 4.24
N GLN A 165 20.73 10.50 5.46
CA GLN A 165 21.90 10.56 6.34
C GLN A 165 22.38 9.16 6.74
N ASN A 166 21.47 8.20 6.85
CA ASN A 166 21.77 6.79 7.15
C ASN A 166 22.07 5.94 5.91
N GLY A 167 22.29 6.56 4.76
CA GLY A 167 22.75 5.88 3.54
C GLY A 167 21.64 5.23 2.71
N GLN A 168 20.39 5.66 2.87
CA GLN A 168 19.31 5.28 1.95
C GLN A 168 19.67 5.69 0.52
N ASP A 169 19.53 4.75 -0.43
CA ASP A 169 19.70 5.08 -1.85
C ASP A 169 18.52 5.94 -2.31
N ILE A 170 18.83 7.19 -2.66
CA ILE A 170 17.86 8.19 -3.12
C ILE A 170 17.21 7.82 -4.45
N ASN A 171 17.90 7.00 -5.25
CA ASN A 171 17.43 6.53 -6.55
C ASN A 171 16.91 5.10 -6.50
N GLU A 172 16.80 4.53 -5.30
CA GLU A 172 16.09 3.27 -5.13
C GLU A 172 14.69 3.40 -5.70
N ILE A 173 14.24 2.32 -6.31
CA ILE A 173 12.92 2.22 -6.88
C ILE A 173 12.11 1.30 -6.00
N ASN A 174 10.92 1.74 -5.59
CA ASN A 174 10.01 0.97 -4.77
C ASN A 174 9.62 -0.34 -5.49
N PRO A 175 9.74 -1.53 -4.83
CA PRO A 175 9.29 -2.81 -5.41
C PRO A 175 7.77 -2.86 -5.68
N VAL A 176 7.03 -1.91 -5.15
CA VAL A 176 5.57 -1.80 -5.20
C VAL A 176 5.05 -1.65 -6.62
N LEU A 177 3.80 -2.06 -6.86
CA LEU A 177 3.00 -2.00 -8.10
C LEU A 177 3.25 -0.79 -9.03
N MET A 178 3.78 0.32 -8.52
CA MET A 178 4.03 1.57 -9.24
C MET A 178 5.46 1.74 -9.75
N ASN A 179 6.44 0.96 -9.24
CA ASN A 179 7.86 1.04 -9.59
C ASN A 179 8.43 2.46 -9.39
N TYR A 180 8.03 3.19 -8.34
CA TYR A 180 8.33 4.62 -8.14
C TYR A 180 9.66 4.85 -7.42
N ASN A 181 10.42 5.87 -7.82
CA ASN A 181 11.51 6.38 -6.97
C ASN A 181 10.99 7.45 -5.99
N ALA A 182 11.88 7.97 -5.14
CA ALA A 182 11.51 8.95 -4.11
C ALA A 182 10.86 10.21 -4.68
N ILE A 183 11.32 10.71 -5.84
CA ILE A 183 10.71 11.88 -6.49
C ILE A 183 9.32 11.52 -7.00
N ASP A 184 9.15 10.37 -7.65
CA ASP A 184 7.86 9.93 -8.18
C ASP A 184 6.81 9.84 -7.06
N CYS A 185 7.19 9.30 -5.90
CA CYS A 185 6.35 9.28 -4.70
C CYS A 185 5.98 10.69 -4.22
N ALA A 186 6.96 11.60 -4.11
CA ALA A 186 6.71 12.97 -3.68
C ALA A 186 5.82 13.75 -4.65
N VAL A 187 5.99 13.54 -5.97
CA VAL A 187 5.16 14.16 -7.01
C VAL A 187 3.74 13.57 -6.98
N ALA A 188 3.60 12.26 -6.86
CA ALA A 188 2.30 11.59 -6.78
C ALA A 188 1.51 12.01 -5.53
N GLY A 189 2.20 12.24 -4.41
CA GLY A 189 1.61 12.80 -3.19
C GLY A 189 1.33 14.31 -3.23
N GLY A 190 1.63 15.00 -4.33
CA GLY A 190 1.44 16.46 -4.45
C GLY A 190 2.45 17.29 -3.67
N ASN A 191 3.52 16.69 -3.17
CA ASN A 191 4.51 17.29 -2.28
C ASN A 191 5.69 17.92 -3.04
N GLY A 192 5.43 19.05 -3.71
CA GLY A 192 6.43 19.75 -4.51
C GLY A 192 7.69 20.18 -3.74
N LYS A 193 7.60 20.48 -2.45
CA LYS A 193 8.77 20.79 -1.60
C LYS A 193 9.66 19.57 -1.39
N ALA A 194 9.08 18.40 -1.16
CA ALA A 194 9.83 17.15 -1.03
C ALA A 194 10.45 16.75 -2.36
N ALA A 195 9.73 16.90 -3.47
CA ALA A 195 10.30 16.69 -4.81
C ALA A 195 11.52 17.60 -5.07
N GLN A 196 11.41 18.91 -4.78
CA GLN A 196 12.54 19.85 -4.90
C GLN A 196 13.71 19.48 -4.00
N PHE A 197 13.42 19.08 -2.75
CA PHE A 197 14.42 18.67 -1.78
C PHE A 197 15.21 17.44 -2.25
N LEU A 198 14.52 16.46 -2.83
CA LEU A 198 15.12 15.24 -3.38
C LEU A 198 15.96 15.55 -4.63
N VAL A 199 15.44 16.36 -5.56
CA VAL A 199 16.19 16.81 -6.75
C VAL A 199 17.47 17.53 -6.35
N ALA A 200 17.41 18.40 -5.34
CA ALA A 200 18.58 19.12 -4.84
C ALA A 200 19.67 18.19 -4.26
N ARG A 201 19.30 16.97 -3.84
CA ARG A 201 20.22 15.93 -3.35
C ARG A 201 20.63 14.91 -4.42
N GLY A 202 20.29 15.15 -5.69
CA GLY A 202 20.71 14.31 -6.80
C GLY A 202 19.76 13.15 -7.13
N ALA A 203 18.51 13.22 -6.67
CA ALA A 203 17.50 12.27 -7.11
C ALA A 203 17.21 12.45 -8.61
N LEU A 204 17.13 11.32 -9.33
CA LEU A 204 16.93 11.28 -10.77
C LEU A 204 15.43 11.31 -11.10
N ILE A 205 15.02 12.19 -12.01
CA ILE A 205 13.65 12.17 -12.54
C ILE A 205 13.58 11.08 -13.61
N GLN A 206 12.76 10.05 -13.37
CA GLN A 206 12.56 8.97 -14.33
C GLN A 206 11.62 9.42 -15.45
N ILE A 207 12.08 9.41 -16.70
CA ILE A 207 11.23 9.63 -17.88
C ILE A 207 10.80 8.25 -18.39
N ARG A 208 9.52 7.92 -18.27
CA ARG A 208 9.00 6.61 -18.69
C ARG A 208 7.94 6.74 -19.77
N ASN A 209 8.05 5.91 -20.81
CA ASN A 209 7.11 5.89 -21.94
C ASN A 209 5.85 5.03 -21.68
N CYS A 210 5.77 4.29 -20.57
CA CYS A 210 4.57 3.58 -20.15
C CYS A 210 4.66 3.19 -18.66
N HIS A 211 3.51 3.13 -17.98
CA HIS A 211 3.35 2.26 -16.81
C HIS A 211 3.51 0.83 -17.35
N VAL A 212 4.64 0.17 -17.09
CA VAL A 212 4.75 -1.25 -17.39
C VAL A 212 4.14 -1.99 -16.20
N PRO A 213 2.99 -2.68 -16.37
CA PRO A 213 2.42 -3.50 -15.32
C PRO A 213 3.16 -4.83 -15.31
N VAL A 214 4.46 -4.83 -15.01
CA VAL A 214 5.13 -6.09 -14.68
C VAL A 214 4.73 -6.40 -13.26
N TRP A 215 3.76 -7.29 -13.11
CA TRP A 215 3.21 -7.73 -11.82
C TRP A 215 4.14 -8.70 -11.08
N ASP A 216 5.18 -9.19 -11.75
CA ASP A 216 6.18 -10.08 -11.14
C ASP A 216 7.15 -9.26 -10.29
N GLU A 217 6.91 -9.30 -8.99
CA GLU A 217 7.69 -8.67 -7.94
C GLU A 217 9.17 -9.08 -7.94
N MET A 218 9.49 -10.32 -8.36
CA MET A 218 10.85 -10.85 -8.32
C MET A 218 11.74 -10.27 -9.42
N LEU A 219 11.16 -9.83 -10.55
CA LEU A 219 11.93 -9.20 -11.63
C LEU A 219 12.59 -7.88 -11.20
N TRP A 220 12.05 -7.22 -10.18
CA TRP A 220 12.55 -5.95 -9.69
C TRP A 220 13.41 -6.09 -8.43
N SER A 221 13.25 -7.16 -7.65
CA SER A 221 13.87 -7.34 -6.31
C SER A 221 15.38 -7.71 -6.31
N ILE A 222 15.97 -8.04 -7.47
CA ILE A 222 17.38 -8.50 -7.56
C ILE A 222 18.34 -7.38 -7.11
N GLY A 223 19.06 -7.59 -6.00
CA GLY A 223 20.16 -6.73 -5.53
C GLY A 223 19.82 -5.69 -4.46
N ARG A 224 18.64 -5.74 -3.82
CA ARG A 224 18.15 -4.68 -2.91
C ARG A 224 18.36 -4.89 -1.42
N GLY A 225 18.81 -6.06 -0.98
CA GLY A 225 18.94 -6.42 0.44
C GLY A 225 19.87 -5.50 1.27
N ASP A 226 20.69 -4.67 0.60
CA ASP A 226 21.61 -3.77 1.27
C ASP A 226 21.02 -2.40 1.65
N ALA A 227 19.87 -2.00 1.09
CA ALA A 227 19.31 -0.67 1.31
C ALA A 227 18.82 -0.47 2.76
N TYR A 228 19.03 0.74 3.29
CA TYR A 228 18.79 1.04 4.71
C TYR A 228 17.31 0.85 5.11
N MET A 229 16.36 1.20 4.25
CA MET A 229 14.93 1.00 4.52
C MET A 229 14.57 -0.45 4.86
N TYR A 230 15.17 -1.46 4.22
CA TYR A 230 14.91 -2.87 4.54
C TYR A 230 15.37 -3.24 5.95
N LYS A 231 16.53 -2.71 6.36
CA LYS A 231 17.08 -2.92 7.70
C LYS A 231 16.19 -2.27 8.76
N GLU A 232 15.75 -1.04 8.52
CA GLU A 232 14.80 -0.33 9.39
C GLU A 232 13.45 -1.05 9.49
N TRP A 233 13.04 -1.75 8.45
CA TRP A 233 11.81 -2.54 8.45
C TRP A 233 11.97 -3.96 8.99
N GLY A 234 13.20 -4.41 9.27
CA GLY A 234 13.47 -5.77 9.73
C GLY A 234 13.26 -6.85 8.67
N ILE A 235 13.47 -6.53 7.38
CA ILE A 235 13.28 -7.46 6.25
C ILE A 235 14.65 -7.95 5.77
N GLU A 236 14.95 -9.25 5.94
CA GLU A 236 16.29 -9.82 5.68
C GLU A 236 16.54 -10.24 4.22
N GLU A 237 15.51 -10.49 3.41
CA GLU A 237 15.63 -10.79 1.98
C GLU A 237 14.43 -10.23 1.20
N GLY A 238 14.63 -9.79 -0.05
CA GLY A 238 13.63 -9.13 -0.90
C GLY A 238 12.42 -9.99 -1.34
N GLY A 239 12.11 -11.05 -0.60
CA GLY A 239 10.89 -11.83 -0.76
C GLY A 239 9.77 -11.18 0.03
N PHE A 240 9.16 -10.14 -0.54
CA PHE A 240 8.05 -9.48 0.13
C PHE A 240 6.82 -10.38 0.19
N PHE A 241 6.52 -11.19 -0.83
CA PHE A 241 5.32 -12.04 -0.80
C PHE A 241 5.56 -13.42 -1.42
N LYS A 242 5.79 -14.45 -0.58
CA LYS A 242 5.47 -15.83 -0.98
C LYS A 242 3.99 -16.03 -0.70
N ILE A 243 3.19 -16.10 -1.76
CA ILE A 243 1.81 -16.61 -1.70
C ILE A 243 1.86 -18.10 -1.35
#